data_AF-A0A925DPW6-F1
#
_entry.id   AF-A0A925DPW6-F1
#
_cell.length_a   1.000
_cell.length_b   1.000
_cell.length_c   1.000
_cell.angle_alpha   90.00
_cell.angle_beta   90.00
_cell.angle_gamma   90.00
#
_symmetry.space_group_name_H-M   'P 1'
#
loop_
_entity.id
_entity.type
_entity.pdbx_description
1 polymer ?
#
loop_
_entity_poly.entity_id
_entity_poly.type
_entity_poly.pdbx_seq_one_letter_code
_entity_poly.pdbx_strand_id
1 'polypeptide(L)'
;MSKVKYRYNTKSLTYEKVEVTWKQRILKFTSYLGTGLVFATAAWFLGNLTLGSFSDKESKLELDQVKQQYKLLNVKMALLDTVLKDLEDRDNNIYRVIFEAEPIASQMRNAGFGGVDRYKKLEGFTNSELMVEASKKVDALSKKMY
;
A
#
# COMPACT_ATOMS: atom_id res chain seq x y z
N MET A 1 34.11 28.60 -35.51
CA MET A 1 34.43 30.05 -35.43
C MET A 1 33.20 30.82 -34.94
N SER A 2 33.31 31.63 -33.87
CA SER A 2 32.16 32.30 -33.25
C SER A 2 31.67 33.49 -34.08
N LYS A 3 30.38 33.54 -34.42
CA LYS A 3 29.76 34.67 -35.12
C LYS A 3 29.80 35.93 -34.25
N VAL A 4 30.64 36.88 -34.63
CA VAL A 4 30.75 38.19 -33.97
C VAL A 4 29.66 39.10 -34.53
N LYS A 5 28.79 39.63 -33.67
CA LYS A 5 27.77 40.62 -34.08
C LYS A 5 28.40 42.01 -34.05
N TYR A 6 28.35 42.70 -35.17
CA TYR A 6 28.78 44.10 -35.31
C TYR A 6 27.54 44.99 -35.31
N ARG A 7 27.63 46.17 -34.69
CA ARG A 7 26.57 47.18 -34.70
C ARG A 7 27.13 48.44 -35.37
N TYR A 8 26.38 48.99 -36.31
CA TYR A 8 26.80 50.19 -37.04
C TYR A 8 26.62 51.43 -36.14
N ASN A 9 27.69 52.20 -35.96
CA ASN A 9 27.66 53.44 -35.19
C ASN A 9 27.45 54.62 -36.15
N THR A 10 26.28 55.25 -36.07
CA THR A 10 25.86 56.31 -37.01
C THR A 10 26.64 57.62 -36.85
N LYS A 11 27.43 57.77 -35.78
CA LYS A 11 28.26 58.97 -35.54
C LYS A 11 29.69 58.85 -36.04
N SER A 12 30.26 57.64 -36.06
CA SER A 12 31.63 57.38 -36.53
C SER A 12 31.67 56.69 -37.90
N LEU A 13 30.51 56.32 -38.46
CA LEU A 13 30.35 55.56 -39.72
C LEU A 13 31.10 54.20 -39.72
N THR A 14 31.50 53.70 -38.55
CA THR A 14 32.24 52.45 -38.39
C THR A 14 31.40 51.34 -37.77
N TYR A 15 31.74 50.09 -38.10
CA TYR A 15 31.14 48.89 -37.52
C TYR A 15 31.88 48.52 -36.24
N GLU A 16 31.23 48.68 -35.09
CA GLU A 16 31.81 48.32 -33.79
C GLU A 16 31.36 46.91 -33.37
N LYS A 17 32.30 46.15 -32.82
CA LYS A 17 32.05 44.81 -32.29
C LYS A 17 31.20 44.92 -31.02
N VAL A 18 30.08 44.21 -30.96
CA VAL A 18 29.24 44.19 -29.75
C VAL A 18 29.95 43.38 -28.67
N GLU A 19 30.65 44.07 -27.77
CA GLU A 19 31.26 43.47 -26.60
C GLU A 19 30.19 43.22 -25.54
N VAL A 20 29.81 41.95 -25.39
CA VAL A 20 28.84 41.53 -24.38
C VAL A 20 29.56 41.53 -23.03
N THR A 21 29.25 42.49 -22.16
CA THR A 21 29.87 42.62 -20.83
C THR A 21 29.52 41.42 -19.95
N TRP A 22 30.42 40.99 -19.05
CA TRP A 22 30.21 39.81 -18.19
C TRP A 22 28.90 39.89 -17.36
N LYS A 23 28.55 41.10 -16.88
CA LYS A 23 27.27 41.38 -16.20
C LYS A 23 26.04 41.11 -17.07
N GLN A 24 26.08 41.47 -18.36
CA GLN A 24 24.96 41.21 -19.30
C GLN A 24 24.83 39.72 -19.63
N ARG A 25 25.94 38.98 -19.61
CA ARG A 25 25.96 37.54 -19.83
C ARG A 25 25.36 36.78 -18.64
N ILE A 26 25.70 37.20 -17.41
CA ILE A 26 25.10 36.68 -16.17
C ILE A 26 23.60 37.01 -16.13
N LEU A 27 23.20 38.25 -16.43
CA LEU A 27 21.78 38.64 -16.40
C LEU A 27 20.92 37.83 -17.38
N LYS A 28 21.44 37.58 -18.59
CA LYS A 28 20.77 36.68 -19.55
C LYS A 28 20.71 35.25 -19.01
N PHE A 29 21.80 34.74 -18.46
CA PHE A 29 21.83 33.39 -17.89
C PHE A 29 20.81 33.22 -16.76
N THR A 30 20.72 34.17 -15.83
CA THR A 30 19.73 34.15 -14.73
C THR A 30 18.30 34.24 -15.24
N SER A 31 18.04 35.01 -16.30
CA SER A 31 16.70 35.06 -16.90
C SER A 31 16.26 33.73 -17.49
N TYR A 32 17.17 33.01 -18.18
CA TYR A 32 16.90 31.67 -18.70
C TYR A 32 16.71 30.65 -17.57
N LEU A 33 17.50 30.75 -16.51
CA LEU A 33 17.39 29.90 -15.31
C LEU A 33 16.03 30.10 -14.63
N GLY A 34 15.58 31.35 -14.47
CA GLY A 34 14.28 31.69 -13.89
C GLY A 34 13.13 31.11 -14.71
N THR A 35 13.15 31.27 -16.04
CA THR A 35 12.12 30.65 -16.90
C THR A 35 12.12 29.13 -16.83
N GLY A 36 13.29 28.49 -16.76
CA GLY A 36 13.41 27.04 -16.62
C GLY A 36 12.82 26.54 -15.29
N LEU A 37 13.03 27.28 -14.21
CA LEU A 37 12.52 26.93 -12.88
C LEU A 37 10.98 27.04 -12.82
N VAL A 38 10.41 28.08 -13.43
CA VAL A 38 8.94 28.22 -13.55
C VAL A 38 8.36 27.07 -14.38
N PHE A 39 8.95 26.73 -15.52
CA PHE A 39 8.49 25.59 -16.32
C PHE A 39 8.63 24.24 -15.59
N ALA A 40 9.72 24.04 -14.85
CA ALA A 40 9.94 22.82 -14.08
C ALA A 40 8.91 22.66 -12.95
N THR A 41 8.63 23.73 -12.20
CA THR A 41 7.61 23.72 -11.14
C THR A 41 6.21 23.52 -11.69
N ALA A 42 5.86 24.15 -12.82
CA ALA A 42 4.58 23.95 -13.49
C ALA A 42 4.42 22.50 -13.99
N ALA A 43 5.45 21.95 -14.64
CA ALA A 43 5.44 20.57 -15.13
C ALA A 43 5.34 19.55 -13.98
N TRP A 44 6.06 19.80 -12.87
CA TRP A 44 5.97 18.96 -11.68
C TRP A 44 4.56 19.02 -11.06
N PHE A 45 3.95 20.20 -10.96
CA PHE A 45 2.59 20.35 -10.42
C PHE A 45 1.53 19.65 -11.28
N LEU A 46 1.61 19.81 -12.61
CA LEU A 46 0.73 19.11 -13.57
C LEU A 46 0.92 17.59 -13.53
N GLY A 47 2.17 17.13 -13.36
CA GLY A 47 2.48 15.71 -13.20
C GLY A 47 1.85 15.11 -11.95
N ASN A 48 1.94 15.78 -10.80
CA ASN A 48 1.36 15.28 -9.54
C ASN A 48 -0.18 15.23 -9.58
N LEU A 49 -0.84 16.21 -10.20
CA LEU A 49 -2.31 16.22 -10.35
C LEU A 49 -2.83 15.04 -11.17
N THR A 50 -2.10 14.66 -12.21
CA THR A 50 -2.51 13.56 -13.10
C THR A 50 -2.09 12.21 -12.53
N LEU A 51 -0.81 12.02 -12.23
CA LEU A 51 -0.25 10.74 -11.80
C LEU A 51 -0.65 10.33 -10.39
N GLY A 52 -0.75 11.28 -9.44
CA GLY A 52 -1.20 10.99 -8.07
C GLY A 52 -2.62 10.41 -8.05
N SER A 53 -3.51 10.94 -8.89
CA SER A 53 -4.89 10.44 -9.01
C SER A 53 -4.98 9.02 -9.57
N PHE A 54 -4.06 8.59 -10.43
CA PHE A 54 -4.05 7.23 -10.96
C PHE A 54 -3.54 6.22 -9.94
N SER A 55 -2.42 6.50 -9.27
CA SER A 55 -1.83 5.59 -8.27
C SER A 55 -2.74 5.41 -7.03
N ASP A 56 -3.40 6.48 -6.59
CA ASP A 56 -4.33 6.41 -5.46
C ASP A 56 -5.59 5.62 -5.78
N LYS A 57 -6.04 5.62 -7.04
CA LYS A 57 -7.23 4.86 -7.47
C LYS A 57 -6.94 3.36 -7.49
N GLU A 58 -5.81 2.96 -8.05
CA GLU A 58 -5.40 1.56 -8.12
C GLU A 58 -5.23 0.96 -6.72
N SER A 59 -4.51 1.66 -5.85
CA SER A 59 -4.32 1.24 -4.45
C SER A 59 -5.64 1.08 -3.68
N LYS A 60 -6.63 1.94 -3.95
CA LYS A 60 -7.98 1.83 -3.35
C LYS A 60 -8.75 0.62 -3.87
N LEU A 61 -8.66 0.34 -5.16
CA LEU A 61 -9.30 -0.83 -5.76
C LEU A 61 -8.71 -2.13 -5.19
N GLU A 62 -7.39 -2.20 -5.03
CA GLU A 62 -6.73 -3.34 -4.39
C GLU A 62 -7.20 -3.54 -2.95
N LEU A 63 -7.27 -2.46 -2.15
CA LEU A 63 -7.77 -2.52 -0.78
C LEU A 63 -9.22 -3.01 -0.69
N ASP A 64 -10.09 -2.54 -1.59
CA ASP A 64 -11.49 -2.97 -1.63
C ASP A 64 -11.62 -4.45 -2.04
N GLN A 65 -10.83 -4.91 -3.00
CA GLN A 65 -10.75 -6.33 -3.35
C GLN A 65 -10.31 -7.19 -2.17
N VAL A 66 -9.25 -6.78 -1.45
CA VAL A 66 -8.77 -7.49 -0.26
C VAL A 66 -9.84 -7.54 0.83
N LYS A 67 -10.54 -6.43 1.09
CA LYS A 67 -11.66 -6.40 2.05
C LYS A 67 -12.80 -7.33 1.64
N GLN A 68 -13.13 -7.39 0.35
CA GLN A 68 -14.16 -8.28 -0.16
C GLN A 68 -13.75 -9.75 0.01
N GLN A 69 -12.51 -10.10 -0.29
CA GLN A 69 -11.98 -11.46 -0.07
C GLN A 69 -11.99 -11.83 1.41
N TYR A 70 -11.61 -10.90 2.29
CA TYR A 70 -11.69 -11.08 3.74
C TYR A 70 -13.13 -11.38 4.21
N LYS A 71 -14.12 -10.64 3.70
CA LYS A 71 -15.54 -10.90 4.02
C LYS A 71 -15.98 -12.30 3.59
N LEU A 72 -15.56 -12.73 2.39
CA LEU A 72 -15.87 -14.06 1.87
C LEU A 72 -15.19 -15.15 2.72
N LEU A 73 -13.94 -14.94 3.13
CA LEU A 73 -13.22 -15.85 4.02
C LEU A 73 -13.92 -15.99 5.38
N ASN A 74 -14.40 -14.89 5.96
CA ASN A 74 -15.18 -14.92 7.20
C ASN A 74 -16.46 -15.75 7.08
N VAL A 75 -17.18 -15.65 5.96
CA VAL A 75 -18.37 -16.49 5.71
C VAL A 75 -18.00 -17.96 5.61
N LYS A 76 -16.90 -18.30 4.93
CA LYS A 76 -16.38 -19.68 4.85
C LYS A 76 -15.99 -20.23 6.22
N MET A 77 -15.32 -19.43 7.05
CA MET A 77 -14.96 -19.82 8.41
C MET A 77 -16.19 -20.08 9.28
N ALA A 78 -17.24 -19.27 9.15
CA ALA A 78 -18.50 -19.51 9.87
C ALA A 78 -19.21 -20.81 9.43
N LEU A 79 -19.18 -21.12 8.13
CA LEU A 79 -19.67 -22.40 7.61
C LEU A 79 -18.87 -23.57 8.20
N LEU A 80 -17.54 -23.47 8.21
CA LEU A 80 -16.67 -24.49 8.79
C LEU A 80 -16.94 -24.70 10.28
N ASP A 81 -17.15 -23.64 11.07
CA ASP A 81 -17.52 -23.77 12.49
C ASP A 81 -18.84 -24.55 12.66
N THR A 82 -19.81 -24.32 11.77
CA THR A 82 -21.10 -25.01 11.79
C THR A 82 -20.95 -26.50 11.46
N VAL A 83 -20.17 -26.82 10.42
CA VAL A 83 -19.89 -28.21 10.03
C VAL A 83 -19.11 -28.94 11.13
N LEU A 84 -18.12 -28.27 11.75
CA LEU A 84 -17.35 -28.85 12.85
C LEU A 84 -18.21 -29.12 14.08
N LYS A 85 -19.19 -28.27 14.37
CA LYS A 85 -20.16 -28.52 15.45
C LYS A 85 -21.03 -29.74 15.16
N ASP A 86 -21.56 -29.89 13.95
CA ASP A 86 -22.34 -31.10 13.57
C ASP A 86 -21.46 -32.37 13.66
N LEU A 87 -20.19 -32.28 13.26
CA LEU A 87 -19.25 -33.39 13.37
C LEU A 87 -18.95 -33.73 14.83
N GLU A 88 -18.75 -32.71 15.67
CA GLU A 88 -18.55 -32.87 17.12
C GLU A 88 -19.75 -33.56 17.78
N ASP A 89 -20.98 -33.15 17.43
CA ASP A 89 -22.19 -33.77 17.97
C ASP A 89 -22.32 -35.24 17.56
N ARG A 90 -21.95 -35.58 16.31
CA ARG A 90 -21.92 -36.97 15.84
C ARG A 90 -20.82 -37.79 16.52
N ASP A 91 -19.63 -37.22 16.71
CA ASP A 91 -18.54 -37.89 17.43
C ASP A 91 -18.94 -38.22 18.86
N ASN A 92 -19.48 -37.24 19.58
CA ASN A 92 -19.85 -37.39 20.98
C ASN A 92 -21.03 -38.35 21.18
N ASN A 93 -22.05 -38.30 20.30
CA ASN A 93 -23.31 -39.04 20.52
C ASN A 93 -23.42 -40.37 19.77
N ILE A 94 -22.60 -40.60 18.73
CA ILE A 94 -22.65 -41.82 17.93
C ILE A 94 -21.35 -42.59 18.11
N TYR A 95 -20.22 -42.05 17.64
CA TYR A 95 -18.98 -42.81 17.59
C TYR A 95 -18.45 -43.15 18.98
N ARG A 96 -18.35 -42.17 19.88
CA ARG A 96 -17.85 -42.41 21.24
C ARG A 96 -18.77 -43.28 22.07
N VAL A 97 -20.09 -43.18 21.86
CA VAL A 97 -21.07 -44.07 22.50
C VAL A 97 -20.87 -45.53 22.04
N ILE A 98 -20.69 -45.76 20.73
CA ILE A 98 -20.45 -47.11 20.18
C ILE A 98 -19.13 -47.69 20.68
N PHE A 99 -18.09 -46.87 20.82
CA PHE A 99 -16.76 -47.30 21.27
C PHE A 99 -16.56 -47.20 22.80
N GLU A 100 -17.61 -46.87 23.56
CA GLU A 100 -17.57 -46.67 25.02
C GLU A 100 -16.45 -45.71 25.48
N ALA A 101 -16.14 -44.71 24.66
CA ALA A 101 -15.11 -43.72 24.93
C ALA A 101 -15.71 -42.47 25.61
N GLU A 102 -14.97 -41.85 26.52
CA GLU A 102 -15.41 -40.61 27.16
C GLU A 102 -15.41 -39.43 26.16
N PRO A 103 -16.43 -38.56 26.17
CA PRO A 103 -16.46 -37.36 25.34
C PRO A 103 -15.39 -36.36 25.77
N ILE A 104 -14.77 -35.69 24.78
CA ILE A 104 -13.79 -34.63 25.08
C ILE A 104 -14.54 -33.42 25.66
N ALA A 105 -14.11 -32.95 26.83
CA ALA A 105 -14.67 -31.77 27.47
C ALA A 105 -14.62 -30.54 26.55
N SER A 106 -15.73 -29.79 26.48
CA SER A 106 -15.86 -28.58 25.67
C SER A 106 -14.80 -27.52 26.00
N GLN A 107 -14.32 -27.49 27.24
CA GLN A 107 -13.27 -26.61 27.73
C GLN A 107 -11.91 -26.91 27.08
N MET A 108 -11.59 -28.20 26.87
CA MET A 108 -10.35 -28.61 26.22
C MET A 108 -10.39 -28.34 24.71
N ARG A 109 -11.57 -28.53 24.10
CA ARG A 109 -11.80 -28.27 22.66
C ARG A 109 -11.78 -26.78 22.31
N ASN A 110 -12.37 -25.94 23.18
CA ASN A 110 -12.42 -24.48 23.01
C ASN A 110 -11.28 -23.74 23.73
N ALA A 111 -10.30 -24.47 24.27
CA ALA A 111 -9.14 -23.86 24.90
C ALA A 111 -8.44 -22.95 23.89
N GLY A 112 -8.26 -21.68 24.26
CA GLY A 112 -7.49 -20.74 23.47
C GLY A 112 -6.03 -21.19 23.35
N PHE A 113 -5.34 -20.63 22.36
CA PHE A 113 -3.90 -20.87 22.21
C PHE A 113 -3.13 -20.03 23.22
N GLY A 114 -2.34 -20.70 24.06
CA GLY A 114 -1.39 -20.05 24.95
C GLY A 114 -0.20 -19.44 24.18
N GLY A 115 0.28 -18.29 24.64
CA GLY A 115 1.48 -17.62 24.11
C GLY A 115 1.24 -16.14 23.81
N VAL A 116 1.84 -15.26 24.62
CA VAL A 116 1.65 -13.79 24.55
C VAL A 116 2.11 -13.21 23.20
N ASP A 117 3.07 -13.86 22.52
CA ASP A 117 3.75 -13.31 21.33
C ASP A 117 3.38 -13.97 19.99
N ARG A 118 2.36 -14.86 19.95
CA ARG A 118 2.02 -15.60 18.72
C ARG A 118 1.63 -14.70 17.54
N TYR A 119 0.93 -13.60 17.84
CA TYR A 119 0.42 -12.68 16.83
C TYR A 119 1.27 -11.41 16.69
N LYS A 120 2.38 -11.29 17.43
CA LYS A 120 3.26 -10.12 17.41
C LYS A 120 3.81 -9.80 16.03
N LYS A 121 4.00 -10.83 15.19
CA LYS A 121 4.43 -10.68 13.79
C LYS A 121 3.39 -10.02 12.89
N LEU A 122 2.14 -9.97 13.33
CA LEU A 122 1.02 -9.35 12.63
C LEU A 122 0.75 -7.92 13.15
N GLU A 123 1.51 -7.47 14.16
CA GLU A 123 1.46 -6.12 14.69
C GLU A 123 2.35 -5.18 13.86
N GLY A 124 1.92 -3.92 13.67
CA GLY A 124 2.68 -2.90 12.91
C GLY A 124 2.16 -2.63 11.49
N PHE A 125 1.09 -3.29 11.06
CA PHE A 125 0.40 -3.02 9.80
C PHE A 125 -0.85 -2.16 10.05
N THR A 126 -1.28 -1.40 9.03
CA THR A 126 -2.50 -0.58 9.10
C THR A 126 -3.75 -1.39 9.46
N ASN A 127 -3.78 -2.68 9.10
CA ASN A 127 -4.90 -3.60 9.35
C ASN A 127 -4.52 -4.73 10.32
N SER A 128 -3.56 -4.51 11.22
CA SER A 128 -3.09 -5.52 12.18
C SER A 128 -4.23 -6.20 12.94
N GLU A 129 -5.22 -5.45 13.41
CA GLU A 129 -6.36 -5.99 14.16
C GLU A 129 -7.13 -7.06 13.37
N LEU A 130 -7.46 -6.78 12.10
CA LEU A 130 -8.17 -7.72 11.22
C LEU A 130 -7.35 -8.98 10.94
N MET A 131 -6.03 -8.83 10.76
CA MET A 131 -5.12 -9.96 10.54
C MET A 131 -5.03 -10.85 11.77
N VAL A 132 -4.86 -10.23 12.94
CA VAL A 132 -4.81 -10.93 14.24
C VAL A 132 -6.13 -11.66 14.50
N GLU A 133 -7.27 -11.02 14.26
CA GLU A 133 -8.58 -11.64 14.45
C GLU A 133 -8.79 -12.85 13.50
N ALA A 134 -8.44 -12.70 12.23
CA ALA A 134 -8.53 -13.81 11.27
C ALA A 134 -7.64 -14.97 11.66
N SER A 135 -6.38 -14.72 12.04
CA SER A 135 -5.47 -15.76 12.50
C SER A 135 -5.99 -16.47 13.75
N LYS A 136 -6.55 -15.73 14.73
CA LYS A 136 -7.18 -16.32 15.91
C LYS A 136 -8.36 -17.24 15.55
N LYS A 137 -9.22 -16.82 14.62
CA LYS A 137 -10.35 -17.64 14.15
C LYS A 137 -9.89 -18.91 13.45
N VAL A 138 -8.91 -18.81 12.55
CA VAL A 138 -8.33 -19.97 11.84
C VAL A 138 -7.69 -20.93 12.81
N ASP A 139 -6.90 -20.43 13.76
CA ASP A 139 -6.27 -21.24 14.80
C ASP A 139 -7.36 -21.97 15.60
N ALA A 140 -8.40 -21.25 16.07
CA ALA A 140 -9.49 -21.85 16.84
C ALA A 140 -10.21 -22.99 16.10
N LEU A 141 -10.51 -22.79 14.81
CA LEU A 141 -11.09 -23.84 13.97
C LEU A 141 -10.12 -25.02 13.78
N SER A 142 -8.84 -24.74 13.60
CA SER A 142 -7.80 -25.77 13.47
C SER A 142 -7.66 -26.61 14.71
N LYS A 143 -7.86 -26.03 15.91
CA LYS A 143 -7.87 -26.79 17.16
C LYS A 143 -9.06 -27.73 17.25
N LYS A 144 -10.25 -27.29 16.83
CA LYS A 144 -11.47 -28.11 16.87
C LYS A 144 -11.42 -29.29 15.90
N MET A 145 -10.59 -29.24 14.86
CA MET A 145 -10.38 -30.36 13.94
C MET A 145 -9.53 -31.50 14.52
N TYR A 146 -8.75 -31.24 15.59
CA TYR A 146 -7.75 -32.16 16.12
C TYR A 146 -8.11 -32.65 17.52
#